data_AF-A0A9P5ZX25-F1
#
_entry.id   AF-A0A9P5ZX25-F1
#
_cell.length_a   1.000
_cell.length_b   1.000
_cell.length_c   1.000
_cell.angle_alpha   90.00
_cell.angle_beta   90.00
_cell.angle_gamma   90.00
#
_symmetry.space_group_name_H-M   'P 1'
#
loop_
_entity.id
_entity.type
_entity.pdbx_description
1 polymer ?
#
loop_
_entity_poly.entity_id
_entity_poly.type
_entity_poly.pdbx_seq_one_letter_code
_entity_poly.pdbx_strand_id
1 'polypeptide(L)'
;MEPFDLPTLNGLHLAQGLCDGVFLGAEALAGFPSLKTLPHTAQLGFHGVNVHGSESRNKSMVVHIQNIHEDRKTEDIANEFLDRRVFTGWPYLQEGLVVSVSDSLFKYEKMSVVPNVPPKVVSNPHAPQGLGHWKMKSERIEQAYSKKWGVITGDVEVLLHVRPLKGLL
;
A
#
# COMPACT_ATOMS: atom_id res chain seq x y z
N MET A 1 18.97 46.48 -5.59
CA MET A 1 17.88 45.82 -4.85
C MET A 1 16.67 45.90 -5.77
N GLU A 2 16.15 44.77 -6.24
CA GLU A 2 14.96 44.83 -7.08
C GLU A 2 13.73 45.17 -6.21
N PRO A 3 12.90 46.14 -6.62
CA PRO A 3 11.70 46.50 -5.87
C PRO A 3 10.68 45.35 -5.92
N PHE A 4 10.05 45.07 -4.78
CA PHE A 4 8.98 44.10 -4.66
C PHE A 4 7.63 44.81 -4.81
N ASP A 5 6.88 44.49 -5.86
CA ASP A 5 5.57 45.07 -6.12
C ASP A 5 4.46 44.34 -5.34
N LEU A 6 3.64 45.10 -4.64
CA LEU A 6 2.50 44.57 -3.91
C LEU A 6 1.37 44.18 -4.89
N PRO A 7 0.81 42.96 -4.78
CA PRO A 7 -0.31 42.55 -5.62
C PRO A 7 -1.57 43.37 -5.30
N THR A 8 -2.23 43.89 -6.34
CA THR A 8 -3.49 44.64 -6.21
C THR A 8 -4.70 43.73 -6.41
N LEU A 9 -5.73 43.89 -5.57
CA LEU A 9 -6.98 43.11 -5.63
C LEU A 9 -8.03 43.66 -6.61
N ASN A 10 -7.66 44.56 -7.52
CA ASN A 10 -8.61 45.32 -8.35
C ASN A 10 -9.50 44.40 -9.21
N GLY A 11 -10.79 44.31 -8.86
CA GLY A 11 -11.78 43.48 -9.56
C GLY A 11 -11.65 41.97 -9.32
N LEU A 12 -10.76 41.54 -8.42
CA LEU A 12 -10.60 40.14 -8.07
C LEU A 12 -11.55 39.77 -6.93
N HIS A 13 -12.22 38.63 -7.08
CA HIS A 13 -13.06 38.03 -6.06
C HIS A 13 -12.41 36.76 -5.53
N LEU A 14 -12.67 36.43 -4.27
CA LEU A 14 -12.23 35.17 -3.68
C LEU A 14 -12.86 34.00 -4.43
N ALA A 15 -12.04 33.11 -4.98
CA ALA A 15 -12.49 31.82 -5.46
C ALA A 15 -12.82 30.94 -4.24
N GLN A 16 -14.11 30.66 -4.03
CA GLN A 16 -14.55 29.81 -2.93
C GLN A 16 -14.51 28.34 -3.37
N GLY A 17 -13.77 27.51 -2.62
CA GLY A 17 -13.71 26.07 -2.84
C GLY A 17 -12.60 25.62 -3.79
N LEU A 18 -12.88 24.56 -4.53
CA LEU A 18 -11.94 23.94 -5.47
C LEU A 18 -11.80 24.81 -6.72
N CYS A 19 -10.56 25.09 -7.10
CA CYS A 19 -10.27 25.79 -8.34
C CYS A 19 -10.41 24.86 -9.55
N ASP A 20 -10.72 25.43 -10.72
CA ASP A 20 -10.77 24.68 -11.96
C ASP A 20 -9.45 23.98 -12.26
N GLY A 21 -9.52 22.72 -12.69
CA GLY A 21 -8.35 21.91 -13.01
C GLY A 21 -7.59 21.32 -11.81
N VAL A 22 -8.12 21.42 -10.58
CA VAL A 22 -7.48 20.80 -9.41
C VAL A 22 -7.52 19.27 -9.47
N PHE A 23 -6.37 18.65 -9.25
CA PHE A 23 -6.26 17.20 -9.13
C PHE A 23 -6.58 16.73 -7.71
N LEU A 24 -7.43 15.71 -7.59
CA LEU A 24 -7.91 15.17 -6.31
C LEU A 24 -7.95 13.64 -6.34
N GLY A 25 -8.06 13.03 -5.16
CA GLY A 25 -8.31 11.59 -5.09
C GLY A 25 -7.15 10.79 -5.66
N ALA A 26 -7.41 9.89 -6.61
CA ALA A 26 -6.37 9.06 -7.21
C ALA A 26 -5.43 9.87 -8.13
N GLU A 27 -5.85 11.05 -8.57
CA GLU A 27 -5.06 11.95 -9.42
C GLU A 27 -4.25 12.98 -8.62
N ALA A 28 -4.41 13.00 -7.29
CA ALA A 28 -3.65 13.91 -6.44
C ALA A 28 -2.13 13.75 -6.65
N LEU A 29 -1.40 14.85 -6.45
CA LEU A 29 0.05 14.87 -6.62
C LEU A 29 0.73 13.81 -5.74
N ALA A 30 1.89 13.31 -6.20
CA ALA A 30 2.65 12.31 -5.46
C ALA A 30 2.97 12.78 -4.03
N GLY A 31 2.83 11.86 -3.06
CA GLY A 31 3.02 12.13 -1.63
C GLY A 31 1.74 12.54 -0.89
N PHE A 32 0.67 12.93 -1.59
CA PHE A 32 -0.63 13.16 -0.96
C PHE A 32 -1.40 11.84 -0.77
N PRO A 33 -1.96 11.58 0.42
CA PRO A 33 -2.68 10.35 0.67
C PRO A 33 -4.04 10.32 -0.03
N SER A 34 -4.47 9.12 -0.43
CA SER A 34 -5.79 8.95 -1.04
C SER A 34 -6.34 7.54 -0.87
N LEU A 35 -7.56 7.45 -0.32
CA LEU A 35 -8.29 6.18 -0.24
C LEU A 35 -8.77 5.70 -1.62
N LYS A 36 -8.91 6.61 -2.59
CA LYS A 36 -9.48 6.32 -3.92
C LYS A 36 -8.54 5.53 -4.84
N THR A 37 -7.34 5.19 -4.37
CA THR A 37 -6.35 4.39 -5.09
C THR A 37 -6.58 2.88 -4.97
N LEU A 38 -7.47 2.44 -4.08
CA LEU A 38 -7.92 1.05 -3.95
C LEU A 38 -9.45 0.97 -3.90
N PRO A 39 -10.09 -0.05 -4.50
CA PRO A 39 -11.52 -0.31 -4.32
C PRO A 39 -11.82 -0.67 -2.86
N HIS A 40 -12.80 0.00 -2.26
CA HIS A 40 -13.14 -0.17 -0.85
C HIS A 40 -14.60 0.22 -0.56
N THR A 41 -15.11 -0.25 0.57
CA THR A 41 -16.31 0.28 1.21
C THR A 41 -15.95 0.90 2.56
N ALA A 42 -16.82 1.74 3.11
CA ALA A 42 -16.57 2.37 4.40
C ALA A 42 -17.87 2.49 5.21
N GLN A 43 -17.78 2.28 6.52
CA GLN A 43 -18.91 2.38 7.44
C GLN A 43 -18.49 2.92 8.80
N LEU A 44 -19.39 3.62 9.48
CA LEU A 44 -19.17 4.11 10.83
C LEU A 44 -19.49 3.02 11.87
N GLY A 45 -18.52 2.55 12.64
CA GLY A 45 -18.70 1.45 13.58
C GLY A 45 -17.78 1.49 14.80
N PHE A 46 -18.15 0.80 15.88
CA PHE A 46 -17.28 0.60 17.04
C PHE A 46 -16.24 -0.47 16.71
N HIS A 47 -14.96 -0.08 16.67
CA HIS A 47 -13.87 -0.98 16.23
C HIS A 47 -12.65 -0.99 17.17
N GLY A 48 -12.65 -0.15 18.21
CA GLY A 48 -11.54 -0.07 19.16
C GLY A 48 -10.24 0.40 18.51
N VAL A 49 -10.31 1.31 17.53
CA VAL A 49 -9.11 1.87 16.90
C VAL A 49 -8.28 2.59 17.97
N ASN A 50 -6.98 2.34 17.98
CA ASN A 50 -6.00 2.87 18.91
C ASN A 50 -4.96 3.70 18.15
N VAL A 51 -5.13 5.02 18.21
CA VAL A 51 -4.20 5.99 17.58
C VAL A 51 -3.19 6.55 18.60
N HIS A 52 -3.59 6.69 19.87
CA HIS A 52 -2.83 7.42 20.90
C HIS A 52 -2.56 6.61 22.18
N GLY A 53 -2.48 5.29 22.07
CA GLY A 53 -2.10 4.38 23.17
C GLY A 53 -3.27 3.67 23.84
N SER A 54 -4.50 4.15 23.71
CA SER A 54 -5.72 3.48 24.19
C SER A 54 -6.75 3.25 23.08
N GLU A 55 -7.53 2.17 23.21
CA GLU A 55 -8.61 1.87 22.27
C GLU A 55 -9.75 2.88 22.41
N SER A 56 -10.24 3.39 21.27
CA SER A 56 -11.40 4.27 21.23
C SER A 56 -12.68 3.52 21.60
N ARG A 57 -13.49 4.14 22.46
CA ARG A 57 -14.85 3.68 22.80
C ARG A 57 -15.92 4.22 21.86
N ASN A 58 -15.57 5.15 20.98
CA ASN A 58 -16.47 5.77 20.03
C ASN A 58 -16.43 5.06 18.67
N LYS A 59 -17.40 5.36 17.82
CA LYS A 59 -17.38 4.88 16.45
C LYS A 59 -16.24 5.51 15.66
N SER A 60 -15.60 4.73 14.82
CA SER A 60 -14.58 5.15 13.83
C SER A 60 -15.09 4.85 12.43
N MET A 61 -14.61 5.59 11.44
CA MET A 61 -14.81 5.19 10.04
C MET A 61 -13.95 3.95 9.80
N VAL A 62 -14.60 2.83 9.49
CA VAL A 62 -13.94 1.55 9.21
C VAL A 62 -13.98 1.31 7.71
N VAL A 63 -12.82 1.15 7.10
CA VAL A 63 -12.65 0.92 5.66
C VAL A 63 -12.44 -0.56 5.40
N HIS A 64 -13.18 -1.15 4.48
CA HIS A 64 -13.00 -2.53 4.04
C HIS A 64 -12.44 -2.54 2.62
N ILE A 65 -11.25 -3.12 2.46
CA ILE A 65 -10.60 -3.25 1.16
C ILE A 65 -11.26 -4.38 0.38
N GLN A 66 -11.52 -4.16 -0.90
CA GLN A 66 -11.99 -5.20 -1.81
C GLN A 66 -10.79 -5.89 -2.47
N ASN A 67 -10.71 -7.21 -2.36
CA ASN A 67 -9.61 -7.97 -2.91
C ASN A 67 -9.76 -8.15 -4.43
N ILE A 68 -9.05 -7.32 -5.21
CA ILE A 68 -9.00 -7.45 -6.68
C ILE A 68 -8.13 -8.62 -7.16
N HIS A 69 -7.50 -9.34 -6.24
CA HIS A 69 -6.63 -10.48 -6.51
C HIS A 69 -7.19 -11.80 -5.96
N GLU A 70 -8.48 -11.81 -5.60
CA GLU A 70 -9.19 -13.02 -5.18
C GLU A 70 -9.07 -14.11 -6.26
N ASP A 71 -8.99 -15.37 -5.81
CA ASP A 71 -8.83 -16.58 -6.64
C ASP A 71 -7.59 -16.65 -7.54
N ARG A 72 -6.64 -15.71 -7.40
CA ARG A 72 -5.38 -15.76 -8.14
C ARG A 72 -4.38 -16.69 -7.49
N LYS A 73 -3.65 -17.46 -8.30
CA LYS A 73 -2.53 -18.27 -7.80
C LYS A 73 -1.35 -17.37 -7.43
N THR A 74 -0.67 -17.69 -6.34
CA THR A 74 0.55 -16.97 -5.90
C THR A 74 1.62 -16.94 -7.00
N GLU A 75 1.75 -18.01 -7.78
CA GLU A 75 2.69 -18.10 -8.89
C GLU A 75 2.38 -17.07 -10.00
N ASP A 76 1.10 -16.84 -10.32
CA ASP A 76 0.71 -15.84 -11.31
C ASP A 76 1.01 -14.43 -10.80
N ILE A 77 0.75 -14.17 -9.51
CA ILE A 77 1.13 -12.91 -8.84
C ILE A 77 2.64 -12.73 -8.86
N ALA A 78 3.41 -13.78 -8.58
CA ALA A 78 4.87 -13.72 -8.59
C ALA A 78 5.43 -13.40 -9.98
N ASN A 79 4.91 -14.05 -11.03
CA ASN A 79 5.30 -13.79 -12.41
C ASN A 79 4.96 -12.35 -12.85
N GLU A 80 3.83 -11.81 -12.40
CA GLU A 80 3.45 -10.43 -12.71
C GLU A 80 4.32 -9.41 -11.98
N PHE A 81 4.53 -9.58 -10.66
CA PHE A 81 5.05 -8.53 -9.80
C PHE A 81 6.57 -8.60 -9.54
N LEU A 82 7.24 -9.73 -9.70
CA LEU A 82 8.68 -9.83 -9.41
C LEU A 82 9.52 -8.91 -10.33
N ASP A 83 10.43 -8.14 -9.73
CA ASP A 83 11.18 -7.04 -10.35
C ASP A 83 10.32 -5.94 -10.97
N ARG A 84 9.03 -5.86 -10.61
CA ARG A 84 8.20 -4.72 -10.96
C ARG A 84 8.20 -3.68 -9.87
N ARG A 85 8.07 -2.45 -10.32
CA ARG A 85 7.72 -1.32 -9.48
C ARG A 85 6.29 -1.49 -8.97
N VAL A 86 6.10 -1.27 -7.68
CA VAL A 86 4.80 -1.21 -7.01
C VAL A 86 4.74 0.01 -6.09
N PHE A 87 3.52 0.32 -5.63
CA PHE A 87 3.28 1.34 -4.62
C PHE A 87 2.78 0.67 -3.34
N THR A 88 3.41 1.00 -2.21
CA THR A 88 3.15 0.41 -0.89
C THR A 88 2.79 1.50 0.12
N GLY A 89 2.35 1.12 1.33
CA GLY A 89 2.09 2.10 2.39
C GLY A 89 0.75 2.84 2.26
N TRP A 90 -0.23 2.24 1.59
CA TRP A 90 -1.57 2.83 1.45
C TRP A 90 -2.14 3.31 2.81
N PRO A 91 -2.72 4.53 2.89
CA PRO A 91 -3.03 5.43 1.78
C PRO A 91 -1.90 6.40 1.38
N TYR A 92 -0.76 6.37 2.05
CA TYR A 92 0.41 7.20 1.76
C TYR A 92 1.37 6.45 0.82
N LEU A 93 0.99 6.38 -0.45
CA LEU A 93 1.69 5.54 -1.43
C LEU A 93 3.16 5.93 -1.60
N GLN A 94 4.04 4.93 -1.48
CA GLN A 94 5.49 5.02 -1.69
C GLN A 94 5.94 3.97 -2.71
N GLU A 95 6.75 4.42 -3.65
CA GLU A 95 7.33 3.56 -4.70
C GLU A 95 8.33 2.55 -4.11
N GLY A 96 8.32 1.33 -4.63
CA GLY A 96 9.28 0.30 -4.28
C GLY A 96 9.37 -0.80 -5.33
N LEU A 97 10.41 -1.61 -5.22
CA LEU A 97 10.67 -2.74 -6.11
C LEU A 97 10.33 -4.05 -5.39
N VAL A 98 9.51 -4.89 -6.01
CA VAL A 98 9.23 -6.24 -5.48
C VAL A 98 10.43 -7.15 -5.73
N VAL A 99 10.94 -7.75 -4.66
CA VAL A 99 12.12 -8.63 -4.70
C VAL A 99 11.78 -10.09 -4.44
N SER A 100 10.66 -10.36 -3.75
CA SER A 100 10.13 -11.71 -3.58
C SER A 100 8.62 -11.65 -3.34
N VAL A 101 7.93 -12.75 -3.60
CA VAL A 101 6.51 -12.96 -3.23
C VAL A 101 6.45 -14.19 -2.32
N SER A 102 5.50 -14.26 -1.39
CA SER A 102 5.34 -15.47 -0.57
C SER A 102 3.90 -15.68 -0.16
N ASP A 103 3.48 -16.94 -0.16
CA ASP A 103 2.27 -17.41 0.51
C ASP A 103 2.63 -18.17 1.79
N SER A 104 1.66 -18.84 2.40
CA SER A 104 1.81 -19.59 3.65
C SER A 104 2.79 -20.75 3.57
N LEU A 105 3.14 -21.25 2.37
CA LEU A 105 3.94 -22.45 2.17
C LEU A 105 5.25 -22.19 1.41
N PHE A 106 5.24 -21.25 0.46
CA PHE A 106 6.34 -21.00 -0.47
C PHE A 106 6.74 -19.52 -0.53
N LYS A 107 8.01 -19.31 -0.86
CA LYS A 107 8.59 -18.04 -1.27
C LYS A 107 9.04 -18.12 -2.73
N TYR A 108 8.61 -17.15 -3.54
CA TYR A 108 8.89 -17.04 -4.96
C TYR A 108 9.91 -15.93 -5.20
N GLU A 109 10.98 -16.27 -5.90
CA GLU A 109 12.09 -15.36 -6.23
C GLU A 109 12.54 -15.59 -7.68
N LYS A 110 13.10 -14.57 -8.31
CA LYS A 110 13.76 -14.74 -9.61
C LYS A 110 15.18 -15.23 -9.40
N MET A 111 15.51 -16.36 -10.01
CA MET A 111 16.87 -16.92 -9.99
C MET A 111 17.36 -17.21 -11.41
N SER A 112 18.65 -16.93 -11.62
CA SER A 112 19.37 -17.34 -12.82
C SER A 112 19.99 -18.72 -12.56
N VAL A 113 19.33 -19.78 -13.02
CA VAL A 113 19.80 -21.16 -12.82
C VAL A 113 20.94 -21.51 -13.77
N VAL A 114 21.01 -20.85 -14.93
CA VAL A 114 22.01 -21.10 -15.97
C VAL A 114 22.60 -19.75 -16.44
N PRO A 115 23.91 -19.64 -16.65
CA PRO A 115 24.51 -18.46 -17.27
C PRO A 115 23.86 -18.14 -18.63
N ASN A 116 23.63 -16.85 -18.92
CA ASN A 116 23.01 -16.35 -20.16
C ASN A 116 21.55 -16.73 -20.42
N VAL A 117 20.85 -17.31 -19.44
CA VAL A 117 19.39 -17.54 -19.52
C VAL A 117 18.66 -16.51 -18.67
N PRO A 118 17.57 -15.89 -19.15
CA PRO A 118 16.78 -14.97 -18.35
C PRO A 118 16.36 -15.59 -17.00
N PRO A 119 16.42 -14.85 -15.89
CA PRO A 119 15.98 -15.33 -14.59
C PRO A 119 14.53 -15.80 -14.65
N LYS A 120 14.26 -16.96 -14.05
CA LYS A 120 12.91 -17.51 -13.94
C LYS A 120 12.42 -17.39 -12.50
N VAL A 121 11.10 -17.30 -12.34
CA VAL A 121 10.47 -17.41 -11.03
C VAL A 121 10.63 -18.84 -10.54
N VAL A 122 11.17 -19.00 -9.34
CA VAL A 122 11.36 -20.28 -8.66
C VAL A 122 10.64 -20.22 -7.33
N SER A 123 9.86 -21.26 -7.02
CA SER A 123 9.22 -21.44 -5.72
C SER A 123 10.11 -22.26 -4.79
N ASN A 124 10.33 -21.73 -3.59
CA ASN A 124 11.09 -22.39 -2.53
C ASN A 124 10.16 -22.60 -1.33
N PRO A 125 9.99 -23.82 -0.83
CA PRO A 125 9.25 -24.05 0.41
C PRO A 125 9.87 -23.26 1.57
N HIS A 126 9.04 -22.75 2.47
CA HIS A 126 9.55 -22.19 3.72
C HIS A 126 10.27 -23.28 4.51
N ALA A 127 11.35 -22.90 5.19
CA ALA A 127 11.92 -23.74 6.25
C ALA A 127 10.86 -24.00 7.33
N PRO A 128 10.97 -25.07 8.15
CA PRO A 128 9.96 -25.39 9.16
C PRO A 128 9.59 -24.22 10.09
N GLN A 129 10.56 -23.39 10.50
CA GLN A 129 10.32 -22.19 11.31
C GLN A 129 9.71 -21.03 10.49
N GLY A 130 9.96 -21.02 9.17
CA GLY A 130 9.48 -19.99 8.25
C GLY A 130 7.96 -19.96 8.11
N LEU A 131 7.28 -21.11 8.21
CA LEU A 131 5.81 -21.20 8.19
C LEU A 131 5.18 -20.38 9.32
N GLY A 132 5.68 -20.56 10.54
CA GLY A 132 5.20 -19.82 11.72
C GLY A 132 5.53 -18.33 11.65
N HIS A 133 6.73 -17.98 11.16
CA HIS A 133 7.12 -16.58 10.97
C HIS A 133 6.26 -15.87 9.93
N TRP A 134 5.93 -16.55 8.82
CA TRP A 134 5.07 -15.98 7.79
C TRP A 134 3.67 -15.70 8.35
N LYS A 135 3.07 -16.67 9.05
CA LYS A 135 1.74 -16.51 9.66
C LYS A 135 1.71 -15.38 10.69
N MET A 136 2.70 -15.31 11.58
CA MET A 136 2.79 -14.22 12.55
C MET A 136 2.95 -12.85 11.87
N LYS A 137 3.66 -12.80 10.73
CA LYS A 137 3.84 -11.57 9.96
C LYS A 137 2.54 -11.13 9.28
N SER A 138 1.78 -12.05 8.68
CA SER A 138 0.50 -11.75 8.02
C SER A 138 -0.52 -11.23 9.05
N GLU A 139 -0.71 -11.95 10.16
CA GLU A 139 -1.63 -11.56 11.24
C GLU A 139 -1.25 -10.20 11.85
N ARG A 140 0.06 -9.94 12.02
CA ARG A 140 0.55 -8.64 12.52
C ARG A 140 0.21 -7.49 11.57
N ILE A 141 0.25 -7.72 10.26
CA ILE A 141 -0.11 -6.70 9.27
C ILE A 141 -1.61 -6.41 9.36
N GLU A 142 -2.46 -7.44 9.34
CA GLU A 142 -3.91 -7.31 9.49
C GLU A 142 -4.27 -6.55 10.78
N GLN A 143 -3.67 -6.95 11.91
CA GLN A 143 -3.91 -6.31 13.20
C GLN A 143 -3.47 -4.84 13.19
N ALA A 144 -2.32 -4.52 12.59
CA ALA A 144 -1.84 -3.15 12.49
C ALA A 144 -2.81 -2.28 11.68
N TYR A 145 -3.25 -2.74 10.49
CA TYR A 145 -4.23 -2.01 9.69
C TYR A 145 -5.56 -1.83 10.41
N SER A 146 -6.06 -2.90 11.02
CA SER A 146 -7.34 -2.91 11.73
C SER A 146 -7.32 -1.97 12.94
N LYS A 147 -6.31 -2.10 13.81
CA LYS A 147 -6.29 -1.40 15.11
C LYS A 147 -5.67 -0.01 15.06
N LYS A 148 -4.70 0.25 14.19
CA LYS A 148 -4.11 1.59 14.10
C LYS A 148 -4.82 2.50 13.10
N TRP A 149 -5.32 1.92 12.00
CA TRP A 149 -5.84 2.70 10.89
C TRP A 149 -7.34 2.49 10.63
N GLY A 150 -8.00 1.55 11.32
CA GLY A 150 -9.41 1.27 11.08
C GLY A 150 -9.66 0.64 9.70
N VAL A 151 -8.68 -0.08 9.17
CA VAL A 151 -8.71 -0.68 7.84
C VAL A 151 -8.77 -2.19 7.96
N ILE A 152 -9.78 -2.80 7.36
CA ILE A 152 -9.95 -4.24 7.25
C ILE A 152 -9.45 -4.67 5.88
N THR A 153 -8.34 -5.41 5.87
CA THR A 153 -7.70 -5.92 4.65
C THR A 153 -8.35 -7.21 4.15
N GLY A 154 -9.11 -7.90 5.01
CA GLY A 154 -9.38 -9.33 4.84
C GLY A 154 -8.16 -10.16 5.23
N ASP A 155 -8.26 -11.48 5.00
CA ASP A 155 -7.20 -12.42 5.29
C ASP A 155 -6.03 -12.24 4.30
N VAL A 156 -4.81 -12.16 4.83
CA VAL A 156 -3.60 -12.00 4.02
C VAL A 156 -3.09 -13.36 3.58
N GLU A 157 -3.38 -13.71 2.34
CA GLU A 157 -2.95 -14.97 1.71
C GLU A 157 -1.58 -14.87 1.03
N VAL A 158 -1.23 -13.68 0.56
CA VAL A 158 0.00 -13.41 -0.20
C VAL A 158 0.68 -12.14 0.31
N LEU A 159 2.00 -12.20 0.47
CA LEU A 159 2.85 -11.08 0.83
C LEU A 159 3.82 -10.74 -0.30
N LEU A 160 3.82 -9.47 -0.73
CA LEU A 160 4.90 -8.90 -1.53
C LEU A 160 6.02 -8.39 -0.61
N HIS A 161 7.25 -8.79 -0.88
CA HIS A 161 8.43 -8.26 -0.20
C HIS A 161 9.05 -7.18 -1.06
N VAL A 162 9.07 -5.96 -0.54
CA VAL A 162 9.37 -4.76 -1.33
C VAL A 162 10.59 -4.04 -0.74
N ARG A 163 11.48 -3.56 -1.62
CA ARG A 163 12.52 -2.60 -1.27
C ARG A 163 12.01 -1.19 -1.60
N PRO A 164 11.74 -0.33 -0.59
CA PRO A 164 11.28 1.03 -0.83
C PRO A 164 12.34 1.87 -1.55
N LEU A 165 11.92 2.72 -2.47
CA LEU A 165 12.80 3.72 -3.09
C LEU A 165 13.25 4.72 -2.03
N LYS A 166 14.56 4.98 -1.96
CA LYS A 166 15.15 5.93 -0.99
C LYS A 166 15.65 7.23 -1.61
N GLY A 167 15.89 7.24 -2.92
CA GLY A 167 16.43 8.38 -3.65
C GLY A 167 17.13 7.92 -4.91
N LEU A 168 17.67 8.88 -5.66
CA LEU A 168 18.56 8.62 -6.78
C LEU A 168 20.01 8.53 -6.26
N LEU A 169 20.81 7.69 -6.91
CA LEU A 169 22.24 7.55 -6.67
C LEU A 169 23.03 8.53 -7.55
#